data_AF-A0A7V7BMF6-F1
#
_entry.id   AF-A0A7V7BMF6-F1
#
_cell.length_a   1.000
_cell.length_b   1.000
_cell.length_c   1.000
_cell.angle_alpha   90.00
_cell.angle_beta   90.00
_cell.angle_gamma   90.00
#
_symmetry.space_group_name_H-M   'P 1'
#
loop_
_entity.id
_entity.type
_entity.pdbx_description
1 polymer ?
#
loop_
_entity_poly.entity_id
_entity_poly.type
_entity_poly.pdbx_seq_one_letter_code
_entity_poly.pdbx_strand_id
1 'polypeptide(L)'
;MIGTMWRPALRCDSTYKNYIDSLHENTILDKNQIMRLMMFVAAHSEDFIQIITEYKRDGVTKLPLVPWQSWEDALWLNQTYKSKQSTAINNIIENKEIAVKKIDGVIKVEVSSLF
;
A
#
# COMPACT_ATOMS: atom_id res chain seq x y z
N MET A 1 -1.59 -12.59 12.51
CA MET A 1 -2.23 -11.30 12.82
C MET A 1 -3.23 -10.97 11.72
N ILE A 2 -4.49 -10.76 12.08
CA ILE A 2 -5.51 -10.27 11.15
C ILE A 2 -5.11 -8.85 10.78
N GLY A 3 -4.89 -8.58 9.49
CA GLY A 3 -4.57 -7.23 9.03
C GLY A 3 -5.69 -6.28 9.44
N THR A 4 -5.37 -5.24 10.22
CA THR A 4 -6.35 -4.26 10.65
C THR A 4 -6.80 -3.44 9.44
N MET A 5 -8.07 -3.58 9.05
CA MET A 5 -8.66 -2.79 7.98
C MET A 5 -8.90 -1.35 8.44
N TRP A 6 -8.35 -0.38 7.69
CA TRP A 6 -8.63 1.03 7.87
C TRP A 6 -9.90 1.42 7.09
N ARG A 7 -10.82 2.15 7.74
CA ARG A 7 -12.11 2.58 7.16
C ARG A 7 -12.29 4.10 7.32
N PRO A 8 -11.70 4.92 6.44
CA PRO A 8 -11.85 6.37 6.51
C PRO A 8 -13.27 6.81 6.10
N ALA A 9 -13.74 7.93 6.67
CA ALA A 9 -14.92 8.65 6.21
C ALA A 9 -14.48 9.92 5.47
N LEU A 10 -14.64 9.96 4.15
CA LEU A 10 -14.27 11.11 3.32
C LEU A 10 -15.43 12.12 3.26
N ARG A 11 -15.19 13.35 3.70
CA ARG A 11 -16.11 14.49 3.51
C ARG A 11 -15.64 15.27 2.29
N CYS A 12 -16.46 15.34 1.24
CA CYS A 12 -16.14 16.03 -0.01
C CYS A 12 -17.39 16.61 -0.63
N ASP A 13 -17.21 17.48 -1.64
CA ASP A 13 -18.33 18.02 -2.40
C ASP A 13 -19.05 16.93 -3.22
N SER A 14 -20.34 17.13 -3.46
CA SER A 14 -21.17 16.26 -4.31
C SER A 14 -20.59 16.03 -5.71
N THR A 15 -19.81 16.96 -6.26
CA THR A 15 -19.11 16.78 -7.55
C THR A 15 -18.24 15.52 -7.56
N TYR A 16 -17.51 15.25 -6.47
CA TYR A 16 -16.66 14.05 -6.37
C TYR A 16 -17.51 12.78 -6.31
N LYS A 17 -18.60 12.80 -5.55
CA LYS A 17 -19.54 11.67 -5.48
C LYS A 17 -20.10 11.35 -6.87
N ASN A 18 -20.56 12.36 -7.60
CA ASN A 18 -21.15 12.17 -8.93
C ASN A 18 -20.12 11.60 -9.90
N TYR A 19 -18.88 12.08 -9.87
CA TYR A 19 -17.80 11.52 -10.68
C TYR A 19 -17.52 10.04 -10.35
N ILE A 20 -17.43 9.69 -9.07
CA ILE A 20 -17.21 8.30 -8.63
C ILE A 20 -18.39 7.40 -9.01
N ASP A 21 -19.63 7.90 -8.90
CA ASP A 21 -20.82 7.18 -9.32
C ASP A 21 -20.78 6.89 -10.82
N SER A 22 -20.44 7.88 -11.65
CA SER A 22 -20.25 7.69 -13.09
C SER A 22 -19.14 6.69 -13.43
N LEU A 23 -18.01 6.72 -12.72
CA LEU A 23 -16.96 5.71 -12.90
C LEU A 23 -17.44 4.29 -12.53
N HIS A 24 -18.21 4.17 -11.45
CA HIS A 24 -18.76 2.89 -11.03
C HIS A 24 -19.75 2.32 -12.06
N GLU A 25 -20.58 3.18 -12.66
CA GLU A 25 -21.53 2.77 -13.71
C GLU A 25 -20.83 2.33 -15.02
N ASN A 26 -19.62 2.84 -15.27
CA ASN A 26 -18.88 2.60 -16.52
C ASN A 26 -17.68 1.64 -16.35
N THR A 27 -17.51 1.03 -15.17
CA THR A 27 -16.42 0.07 -14.91
C THR A 27 -16.94 -1.13 -14.13
N ILE A 28 -16.12 -2.19 -14.06
CA ILE A 28 -16.41 -3.35 -13.20
C ILE A 28 -16.04 -3.10 -11.72
N LEU A 29 -15.51 -1.92 -11.39
CA LEU A 29 -14.98 -1.61 -10.07
C LEU A 29 -16.07 -1.07 -9.16
N ASP A 30 -16.08 -1.50 -7.90
CA ASP A 30 -16.90 -0.88 -6.88
C ASP A 30 -16.37 0.52 -6.47
N LYS A 31 -17.22 1.34 -5.85
CA LYS A 31 -16.84 2.71 -5.44
C LYS A 31 -15.63 2.75 -4.50
N ASN A 32 -15.48 1.76 -3.62
CA ASN A 32 -14.32 1.69 -2.74
C ASN A 32 -13.05 1.28 -3.50
N GLN A 33 -13.14 0.39 -4.49
CA GLN A 33 -12.02 0.07 -5.38
C GLN A 33 -11.58 1.30 -6.16
N ILE A 34 -12.52 2.08 -6.69
CA ILE A 34 -12.23 3.34 -7.39
C ILE A 34 -11.54 4.33 -6.45
N MET A 35 -12.06 4.56 -5.26
CA MET A 35 -11.42 5.46 -4.28
C MET A 35 -10.02 4.98 -3.89
N ARG A 36 -9.84 3.69 -3.65
CA ARG A 36 -8.51 3.11 -3.35
C ARG A 36 -7.55 3.28 -4.53
N LEU A 37 -8.01 3.08 -5.76
CA LEU A 37 -7.22 3.27 -6.98
C LEU A 37 -6.77 4.72 -7.11
N MET A 38 -7.69 5.68 -6.91
CA MET A 38 -7.35 7.10 -6.96
C MET A 38 -6.27 7.45 -5.94
N MET A 39 -6.39 6.98 -4.69
CA MET A 39 -5.37 7.22 -3.65
C MET A 39 -4.03 6.55 -3.99
N PHE A 40 -4.08 5.33 -4.53
CA PHE A 40 -2.90 4.56 -4.93
C PHE A 40 -2.11 5.28 -6.03
N VAL A 41 -2.80 5.72 -7.09
CA VAL A 41 -2.18 6.42 -8.23
C VAL A 41 -1.75 7.83 -7.85
N ALA A 42 -2.57 8.57 -7.12
CA ALA A 42 -2.25 9.95 -6.73
C ALA A 42 -0.91 10.04 -5.99
N ALA A 43 -0.60 9.06 -5.15
CA ALA A 43 0.65 9.07 -4.39
C ALA A 43 1.92 8.90 -5.26
N HIS A 44 1.78 8.49 -6.53
CA HIS A 44 2.84 8.46 -7.53
C HIS A 44 2.75 9.61 -8.56
N SER A 45 1.69 10.43 -8.51
CA SER A 45 1.45 11.50 -9.48
C SER A 45 2.36 12.70 -9.22
N GLU A 46 2.99 13.20 -10.28
CA GLU A 46 3.80 14.44 -10.22
C GLU A 46 2.94 15.65 -9.79
N ASP A 47 1.73 15.77 -10.33
CA ASP A 47 0.78 16.84 -9.96
C ASP A 47 0.47 16.80 -8.47
N PHE A 48 0.20 15.61 -7.92
CA PHE A 48 -0.05 15.44 -6.50
C PHE A 48 1.17 15.84 -5.66
N ILE A 49 2.37 15.40 -6.06
CA ILE A 49 3.63 15.71 -5.36
C ILE A 49 3.91 17.21 -5.40
N GLN A 50 3.64 17.88 -6.52
CA GLN A 50 3.79 19.32 -6.66
C GLN A 50 2.84 20.06 -5.72
N ILE A 51 1.53 19.75 -5.78
CA ILE A 51 0.51 20.40 -4.94
C ILE A 51 0.83 20.17 -3.46
N ILE A 52 1.05 18.94 -3.03
CA ILE A 52 1.27 18.63 -1.60
C ILE A 52 2.58 19.23 -1.06
N THR A 53 3.56 19.51 -1.92
CA THR A 53 4.82 20.18 -1.54
C THR A 53 4.58 21.62 -1.07
N GLU A 54 3.60 22.32 -1.63
CA GLU A 54 3.25 23.70 -1.24
C GLU A 54 2.66 23.77 0.17
N TYR A 55 2.08 22.65 0.65
CA TYR A 55 1.42 22.56 1.96
C TYR A 55 2.29 21.91 3.04
N LYS A 56 3.61 21.81 2.84
CA LYS A 56 4.51 21.30 3.88
C LYS A 56 4.48 22.20 5.11
N ARG A 57 4.42 21.59 6.31
CA ARG A 57 4.44 22.32 7.59
C ARG A 57 5.69 23.16 7.78
N ASP A 58 6.81 22.63 7.30
CA ASP A 58 8.08 23.34 7.21
C ASP A 58 8.59 23.16 5.76
N GLY A 59 9.15 24.21 5.17
CA GLY A 59 9.59 24.19 3.77
C GLY A 59 10.79 23.26 3.49
N VAL A 60 11.27 22.53 4.50
CA VAL A 60 12.56 21.80 4.45
C VAL A 60 12.33 20.28 4.46
N THR A 61 11.31 19.79 5.15
CA THR A 61 11.04 18.37 5.32
C THR A 61 10.67 17.74 3.98
N LYS A 62 11.32 16.61 3.68
CA LYS A 62 11.02 15.81 2.50
C LYS A 62 9.70 15.08 2.69
N LEU A 63 8.92 14.97 1.61
CA LEU A 63 7.72 14.14 1.62
C LEU A 63 8.13 12.67 1.80
N PRO A 64 7.30 11.87 2.51
CA PRO A 64 7.56 10.44 2.63
C PRO A 64 7.47 9.78 1.25
N LEU A 65 8.33 8.78 1.03
CA LEU A 65 8.20 7.89 -0.12
C LEU A 65 7.05 6.91 0.14
N VAL A 66 6.30 6.59 -0.91
CA VAL A 66 5.26 5.56 -0.85
C VAL A 66 5.89 4.17 -0.70
N PRO A 67 5.40 3.34 0.22
CA PRO A 67 5.98 2.01 0.46
C PRO A 67 5.52 0.96 -0.56
N TRP A 68 4.58 1.29 -1.46
CA TRP A 68 4.11 0.41 -2.52
C TRP A 68 4.65 0.84 -3.89
N GLN A 69 4.71 -0.12 -4.80
CA GLN A 69 5.09 0.07 -6.20
C GLN A 69 3.86 0.19 -7.09
N SER A 70 4.01 0.84 -8.25
CA SER A 70 2.89 1.09 -9.18
C SER A 70 2.24 -0.19 -9.73
N TRP A 71 2.95 -1.31 -9.74
CA TRP A 71 2.44 -2.62 -10.17
C TRP A 71 1.80 -3.45 -9.04
N GLU A 72 1.77 -2.97 -7.79
CA GLU A 72 1.14 -3.66 -6.66
C GLU A 72 -0.38 -3.42 -6.63
N ASP A 73 -1.05 -3.81 -7.72
CA ASP A 73 -2.49 -3.64 -7.94
C ASP A 73 -3.37 -4.22 -6.82
N ALA A 74 -2.91 -5.32 -6.22
CA ALA A 74 -3.54 -5.98 -5.10
C ALA A 74 -3.79 -5.04 -3.89
N LEU A 75 -3.02 -3.95 -3.74
CA LEU A 75 -3.18 -2.99 -2.65
C LEU A 75 -4.45 -2.15 -2.78
N TRP A 76 -4.83 -1.77 -4.01
CA TRP A 76 -6.05 -1.00 -4.26
C TRP A 76 -7.23 -1.88 -4.67
N LEU A 77 -6.96 -3.01 -5.33
CA LEU A 77 -7.98 -3.92 -5.81
C LEU A 77 -8.62 -4.70 -4.65
N ASN A 78 -7.81 -5.23 -3.74
CA ASN A 78 -8.29 -6.04 -2.62
C ASN A 78 -8.52 -5.18 -1.38
N GLN A 79 -9.60 -5.47 -0.65
CA GLN A 79 -9.89 -4.81 0.63
C GLN A 79 -8.86 -5.14 1.72
N THR A 80 -8.22 -6.31 1.63
CA THR A 80 -7.13 -6.70 2.54
C THR A 80 -5.91 -7.06 1.71
N TYR A 81 -4.84 -6.29 1.88
CA TYR A 81 -3.54 -6.59 1.28
C TYR A 81 -2.69 -7.38 2.27
N LYS A 82 -2.19 -8.54 1.84
CA LYS A 82 -1.08 -9.24 2.49
C LYS A 82 0.12 -9.03 1.57
N SER A 83 1.13 -8.30 2.02
CA SER A 83 2.30 -8.05 1.16
C SER A 83 2.94 -9.37 0.76
N LYS A 84 3.31 -9.49 -0.52
CA LYS A 84 3.96 -10.71 -1.04
C LYS A 84 5.29 -11.00 -0.31
N GLN A 85 5.95 -9.99 0.25
CA GLN A 85 7.14 -10.18 1.11
C GLN A 85 6.85 -11.04 2.34
N SER A 86 5.69 -10.88 2.99
CA SER A 86 5.35 -11.71 4.16
C SER A 86 5.15 -13.18 3.76
N THR A 87 4.54 -13.45 2.61
CA THR A 87 4.28 -14.83 2.16
C THR A 87 5.56 -15.54 1.74
N ALA A 88 6.48 -14.86 1.04
CA ALA A 88 7.76 -15.44 0.65
C ALA A 88 8.62 -15.80 1.87
N ILE A 89 8.72 -14.90 2.86
CA ILE A 89 9.46 -15.18 4.10
C ILE A 89 8.81 -16.33 4.88
N ASN A 90 7.48 -16.37 4.97
CA ASN A 90 6.78 -17.45 5.67
C ASN A 90 6.98 -18.81 5.00
N ASN A 91 6.92 -18.89 3.66
CA ASN A 91 7.17 -20.14 2.93
C ASN A 91 8.61 -20.65 3.12
N ILE A 92 9.59 -19.73 3.17
CA ILE A 92 11.00 -20.07 3.42
C ILE A 92 11.21 -20.58 4.86
N ILE A 93 10.50 -20.00 5.83
CA ILE A 93 10.54 -20.44 7.24
C ILE A 93 9.82 -21.78 7.43
N GLU A 94 8.67 -21.99 6.79
CA GLU A 94 7.90 -23.25 6.86
C GLU A 94 8.67 -24.43 6.24
N ASN A 95 9.43 -24.19 5.16
CA ASN A 95 10.32 -25.19 4.56
C ASN A 95 11.62 -25.45 5.36
N LYS A 96 11.83 -24.77 6.51
CA LYS A 96 13.01 -24.90 7.40
C LYS A 96 14.37 -24.66 6.71
N GLU A 97 14.40 -24.02 5.55
CA GLU A 97 15.66 -23.76 4.84
C GLU A 97 16.50 -22.67 5.53
N ILE A 98 15.89 -21.87 6.41
CA ILE A 98 16.54 -20.77 7.10
C ILE A 98 16.13 -20.72 8.58
N ALA A 99 17.11 -20.71 9.47
CA ALA A 99 16.92 -20.36 10.87
C ALA A 99 17.07 -18.85 11.03
N VAL A 100 15.96 -18.15 11.29
CA VAL A 100 16.00 -16.71 11.56
C VAL A 100 16.06 -16.48 13.06
N LYS A 101 17.21 -16.00 13.56
CA LYS A 101 17.36 -15.55 14.95
C LYS A 101 17.26 -14.03 15.00
N LYS A 102 16.36 -13.54 15.84
CA LYS A 102 16.22 -12.11 16.12
C LYS A 102 17.06 -11.76 17.34
N ILE A 103 18.14 -11.01 17.14
CA ILE A 103 19.02 -10.53 18.22
C ILE A 103 19.15 -9.00 18.04
N ASP A 104 18.80 -8.24 19.08
CA ASP A 104 18.98 -6.79 19.16
C ASP A 104 18.51 -5.97 17.94
N GLY A 105 17.32 -6.29 17.43
CA GLY A 105 16.69 -5.53 16.33
C GLY A 105 17.29 -5.77 14.95
N VAL A 106 18.36 -6.55 14.83
CA VAL A 106 18.97 -6.95 13.56
C VAL A 106 18.53 -8.37 13.23
N ILE A 107 17.99 -8.58 12.03
CA ILE A 107 17.62 -9.90 11.54
C ILE A 107 18.88 -10.56 10.97
N LYS A 108 19.43 -11.55 11.67
CA LYS A 108 20.46 -12.44 11.11
C LYS A 108 19.78 -13.66 10.49
N VAL A 109 20.10 -13.91 9.23
CA VAL A 109 19.61 -15.03 8.43
C VAL A 109 20.73 -16.07 8.41
N GLU A 110 20.58 -17.15 9.18
CA GLU A 110 21.45 -18.34 9.04
C GLU A 110 20.82 -19.25 7.98
N VAL A 111 21.38 -19.21 6.75
CA VAL A 111 21.03 -20.17 5.70
C VAL A 111 21.67 -21.49 6.06
N SER A 112 20.85 -22.53 6.27
CA SER A 112 21.38 -23.88 6.45
C SER A 112 21.72 -24.42 5.06
N SER A 113 22.96 -24.27 4.62
CA SER A 113 23.41 -24.94 3.40
C SER A 113 23.48 -26.45 3.66
N LEU A 114 22.41 -27.16 3.32
CA LEU A 114 22.51 -28.57 2.97
C LEU A 114 22.23 -28.64 1.48
N PHE A 115 23.32 -28.94 0.76
CA PHE A 115 23.51 -29.12 -0.69
C PHE A 115 23.90 -27.86 -1.48
#